data_AF-K0JRE1-F1
#
_entry.id   AF-K0JRE1-F1
#
_cell.length_a   1.000
_cell.length_b   1.000
_cell.length_c   1.000
_cell.angle_alpha   90.00
_cell.angle_beta   90.00
_cell.angle_gamma   90.00
#
_symmetry.space_group_name_H-M   'P 1'
#
loop_
_entity.id
_entity.type
_entity.pdbx_description
1 polymer ?
#
loop_
_entity_poly.entity_id
_entity_poly.type
_entity_poly.pdbx_seq_one_letter_code
_entity_poly.pdbx_strand_id
1 'polypeptide(L)'
;MVGRTGTAPPAERGPHGRTGAVGGGPGGRTRSARLTRSGRAGARCAWRAPGTGSGVGWVRFTRVENLLHAYGRATDTPAHLAALTGDDDDARKAALYHLTSAIIHQGTPWSATPHVVREVVGVLDDPRAALAVPGLLAFLAEVVEVVAPEHRAEFVTMAHPAGRDVDAEVTALLDEEPEDDDEGAAVYEDAELADALFARSMLGIEELVPHVLAAVEPLTTDPAVGPQAAELADLCRQKI
;
A
#
# COMPACT_ATOMS: atom_id res chain seq x y z
N MET A 1 1.28 -57.69 9.51
CA MET A 1 0.37 -58.18 8.45
C MET A 1 -0.56 -57.03 8.12
N VAL A 2 -0.64 -56.41 6.95
CA VAL A 2 -0.23 -56.70 5.56
C VAL A 2 0.23 -55.36 4.96
N GLY A 3 1.29 -55.37 4.16
CA GLY A 3 1.79 -54.20 3.45
C GLY A 3 1.35 -54.14 1.99
N ARG A 4 1.63 -53.01 1.34
CA ARG A 4 1.74 -52.78 -0.11
C ARG A 4 2.14 -51.30 -0.31
N THR A 5 3.39 -50.92 -0.52
CA THR A 5 4.28 -51.00 -1.70
C THR A 5 3.78 -50.27 -2.95
N GLY A 6 4.55 -49.25 -3.36
CA GLY A 6 4.80 -48.82 -4.76
C GLY A 6 3.69 -47.98 -5.38
N THR A 7 3.93 -46.96 -6.21
CA THR A 7 5.10 -46.68 -7.06
C THR A 7 4.88 -45.32 -7.73
N ALA A 8 5.92 -44.47 -7.78
CA ALA A 8 5.99 -43.31 -8.69
C ALA A 8 6.53 -43.74 -10.06
N PRO A 9 6.13 -43.06 -11.15
CA PRO A 9 7.03 -42.87 -12.29
C PRO A 9 6.84 -41.48 -12.97
N PRO A 10 7.62 -41.11 -14.01
CA PRO A 10 9.05 -40.80 -13.98
C PRO A 10 9.37 -39.41 -14.55
N ALA A 11 10.60 -38.95 -14.31
CA ALA A 11 11.23 -37.85 -15.04
C ALA A 11 11.75 -38.34 -16.41
N GLU A 12 11.45 -37.62 -17.49
CA GLU A 12 12.10 -37.81 -18.78
C GLU A 12 12.97 -36.61 -19.18
N ARG A 13 14.20 -36.95 -19.55
CA ARG A 13 15.21 -36.08 -20.18
C ARG A 13 14.97 -36.07 -21.69
N GLY A 14 15.24 -34.93 -22.34
CA GLY A 14 15.05 -34.70 -23.78
C GLY A 14 15.99 -35.43 -24.73
N PRO A 15 16.03 -35.03 -26.02
CA PRO A 15 17.33 -34.71 -26.62
C PRO A 15 17.35 -33.57 -27.67
N HIS A 16 18.44 -32.80 -27.60
CA HIS A 16 19.32 -32.29 -28.66
C HIS A 16 18.84 -31.81 -30.05
N GLY A 17 19.37 -30.62 -30.40
CA GLY A 17 19.90 -30.25 -31.73
C GLY A 17 19.22 -29.01 -32.32
N ARG A 18 19.88 -28.02 -32.94
CA ARG A 18 21.28 -27.81 -33.34
C ARG A 18 21.38 -26.38 -33.89
N THR A 19 22.45 -25.67 -33.52
CA THR A 19 23.26 -24.70 -34.31
C THR A 19 22.63 -23.89 -35.47
N GLY A 20 22.82 -22.56 -35.42
CA GLY A 20 22.80 -21.69 -36.60
C GLY A 20 23.31 -20.29 -36.27
N ALA A 21 24.57 -20.02 -36.59
CA ALA A 21 25.22 -18.71 -36.46
C ALA A 21 25.40 -18.04 -37.83
N VAL A 22 25.73 -16.76 -37.78
CA VAL A 22 26.42 -15.90 -38.77
C VAL A 22 25.53 -15.04 -39.69
N GLY A 23 25.75 -13.73 -39.61
CA GLY A 23 25.32 -12.76 -40.62
C GLY A 23 25.43 -11.30 -40.17
N GLY A 24 26.65 -10.77 -40.04
CA GLY A 24 26.89 -9.32 -39.85
C GLY A 24 26.80 -8.55 -41.18
N GLY A 25 26.42 -7.27 -41.10
CA GLY A 25 26.43 -6.36 -42.24
C GLY A 25 25.90 -4.96 -41.88
N PRO A 26 26.66 -3.87 -42.09
CA PRO A 26 26.44 -2.57 -41.45
C PRO A 26 25.72 -1.54 -42.34
N GLY A 27 25.13 -0.51 -41.72
CA GLY A 27 24.90 0.78 -42.40
C GLY A 27 23.55 1.42 -42.11
N GLY A 28 23.56 2.50 -41.33
CA GLY A 28 22.36 3.30 -41.13
C GLY A 28 22.52 4.39 -40.08
N ARG A 29 23.42 5.34 -40.32
CA ARG A 29 23.45 6.60 -39.58
C ARG A 29 22.17 7.37 -39.91
N THR A 30 21.30 7.58 -38.93
CA THR A 30 20.35 8.70 -38.96
C THR A 30 20.43 9.52 -37.68
N ARG A 31 20.40 10.82 -37.93
CA ARG A 31 20.77 11.93 -37.06
C ARG A 31 19.93 11.99 -35.78
N SER A 32 20.62 12.41 -34.72
CA SER A 32 20.06 13.09 -33.55
C SER A 32 18.91 14.04 -33.90
N ALA A 33 17.76 13.80 -33.29
CA ALA A 33 16.79 14.85 -32.99
C ALA A 33 16.75 15.01 -31.47
N ARG A 34 17.66 15.86 -30.97
CA ARG A 34 17.60 16.43 -29.64
C ARG A 34 16.44 17.44 -29.66
N LEU A 35 15.22 17.00 -29.35
CA LEU A 35 14.12 17.89 -29.02
C LEU A 35 14.08 18.02 -27.50
N THR A 36 14.56 19.17 -27.07
CA THR A 36 14.54 19.68 -25.70
C THR A 36 13.09 19.70 -25.21
N ARG A 37 12.72 18.72 -24.37
CA ARG A 37 11.54 18.87 -23.51
C ARG A 37 11.90 19.90 -22.45
N SER A 38 11.30 21.08 -22.58
CA SER A 38 11.40 22.18 -21.62
C SER A 38 11.10 21.64 -20.22
N GLY A 39 12.07 21.75 -19.32
CA GLY A 39 11.90 21.44 -17.92
C GLY A 39 10.81 22.34 -17.34
N ARG A 40 9.65 21.75 -17.04
CA ARG A 40 8.89 22.17 -15.88
C ARG A 40 9.49 21.42 -14.72
N ALA A 41 10.26 22.13 -13.91
CA ALA A 41 10.59 21.67 -12.57
C ALA A 41 9.27 21.28 -11.91
N GLY A 42 9.14 20.00 -11.56
CA GLY A 42 7.99 19.50 -10.83
C GLY A 42 7.82 20.36 -9.58
N ALA A 43 6.69 21.06 -9.50
CA ALA A 43 6.20 21.53 -8.24
C ALA A 43 5.93 20.26 -7.44
N ARG A 44 6.92 19.81 -6.68
CA ARG A 44 6.72 18.79 -5.64
C ARG A 44 5.51 19.30 -4.86
N CYS A 45 4.45 18.53 -4.77
CA CYS A 45 3.47 18.72 -3.72
C CYS A 45 4.24 18.52 -2.41
N ALA A 46 4.87 19.58 -1.93
CA ALA A 46 5.58 19.60 -0.67
C ALA A 46 4.49 19.50 0.38
N TRP A 47 4.15 18.25 0.72
CA TRP A 47 3.38 17.94 1.91
C TRP A 47 4.04 18.68 3.07
N ARG A 48 3.35 19.68 3.59
CA ARG A 48 3.65 20.27 4.88
C ARG A 48 2.64 19.66 5.82
N ALA A 49 3.13 18.93 6.82
CA ALA A 49 2.33 18.58 7.98
C ALA A 49 1.55 19.85 8.42
N PRO A 50 0.22 19.79 8.54
CA PRO A 50 -0.54 20.84 9.19
C PRO A 50 0.10 21.16 10.54
N GLY A 51 0.28 22.46 10.80
CA GLY A 51 0.74 22.94 12.11
C GLY A 51 -0.16 22.41 13.22
N THR A 52 0.41 22.33 14.43
CA THR A 52 -0.15 21.81 15.69
C THR A 52 -1.41 22.53 16.19
N GLY A 53 -2.42 22.69 15.35
CA GLY A 53 -3.67 23.37 15.64
C GLY A 53 -4.78 22.35 15.86
N SER A 54 -5.06 22.05 17.14
CA SER A 54 -6.33 21.65 17.79
C SER A 54 -7.46 20.92 17.04
N GLY A 55 -7.21 20.27 15.90
CA GLY A 55 -8.03 19.19 15.35
C GLY A 55 -7.49 17.86 15.86
N VAL A 56 -8.39 16.92 16.18
CA VAL A 56 -8.14 15.51 16.54
C VAL A 56 -6.68 15.10 16.31
N GLY A 57 -5.91 15.05 17.39
CA GLY A 57 -4.47 14.89 17.33
C GLY A 57 -4.12 13.69 16.47
N TRP A 58 -3.26 13.91 15.49
CA TRP A 58 -2.57 12.86 14.75
C TRP A 58 -2.35 11.67 15.66
N VAL A 59 -2.90 10.51 15.30
CA VAL A 59 -2.44 9.29 15.93
C VAL A 59 -0.96 9.20 15.56
N ARG A 60 -0.09 9.47 16.52
CA ARG A 60 1.36 9.58 16.32
C ARG A 60 1.95 8.17 16.18
N PHE A 61 1.55 7.46 15.14
CA PHE A 61 2.30 6.31 14.68
C PHE A 61 3.52 6.84 13.91
N THR A 62 4.59 7.10 14.67
CA THR A 62 5.82 7.69 14.11
C THR A 62 6.75 6.64 13.49
N ARG A 63 6.37 5.36 13.55
CA ARG A 63 7.12 4.21 13.05
C ARG A 63 6.18 3.13 12.54
N VAL A 64 6.36 2.73 11.27
CA VAL A 64 5.53 1.69 10.62
C VAL A 64 5.80 0.30 11.19
N GLU A 65 6.98 0.08 11.77
CA GLU A 65 7.35 -1.13 12.52
C GLU A 65 6.56 -1.33 13.82
N ASN A 66 5.83 -0.29 14.28
CA ASN A 66 4.88 -0.36 15.39
C ASN A 66 3.42 -0.37 14.90
N LEU A 67 3.21 -0.64 13.61
CA LEU A 67 1.90 -0.82 12.99
C LEU A 67 1.71 -2.28 12.60
N LEU A 68 0.45 -2.66 12.48
CA LEU A 68 0.00 -4.00 12.16
C LEU A 68 -0.66 -3.99 10.78
N HIS A 69 -0.48 -5.09 10.07
CA HIS A 69 -1.22 -5.48 8.87
C HIS A 69 -1.83 -6.87 9.11
N ALA A 70 -2.52 -7.45 8.13
CA ALA A 70 -3.27 -8.70 8.31
C ALA A 70 -2.48 -9.93 8.79
N TYR A 71 -1.16 -9.92 8.63
CA TYR A 71 -0.27 -11.02 9.00
C TYR A 71 0.70 -10.65 10.13
N GLY A 72 0.33 -9.69 10.98
CA GLY A 72 1.14 -9.24 12.11
C GLY A 72 1.80 -7.89 11.92
N ARG A 73 3.01 -7.68 12.47
CA ARG A 73 3.74 -6.40 12.34
C ARG A 73 4.13 -6.09 10.90
N ALA A 74 3.92 -4.84 10.52
CA ALA A 74 4.23 -4.31 9.20
C ALA A 74 5.73 -3.99 8.99
N THR A 75 6.64 -4.82 9.52
CA THR A 75 8.10 -4.60 9.44
C THR A 75 8.67 -4.76 8.02
N ASP A 76 7.98 -5.53 7.18
CA ASP A 76 8.29 -5.78 5.76
C ASP A 76 7.76 -4.68 4.83
N THR A 77 6.73 -3.98 5.25
CA THR A 77 5.98 -2.99 4.47
C THR A 77 6.86 -1.87 3.90
N PRO A 78 7.87 -1.33 4.61
CA PRO A 78 8.84 -0.38 4.04
C PRO A 78 9.53 -0.89 2.77
N ALA A 79 9.91 -2.17 2.73
CA ALA A 79 10.58 -2.75 1.58
C ALA A 79 9.63 -2.86 0.37
N HIS A 80 8.37 -3.23 0.61
CA HIS A 80 7.33 -3.22 -0.42
C HIS A 80 7.07 -1.81 -0.96
N LEU A 81 6.94 -0.80 -0.09
CA LEU A 81 6.78 0.60 -0.50
C LEU A 81 7.95 1.09 -1.35
N ALA A 82 9.18 0.76 -0.98
CA ALA A 82 10.36 1.12 -1.76
C ALA A 82 10.34 0.47 -3.16
N ALA A 83 9.90 -0.78 -3.27
CA ALA A 83 9.83 -1.51 -4.54
C ALA A 83 8.85 -0.91 -5.57
N LEU A 84 7.87 -0.10 -5.14
CA LEU A 84 6.93 0.58 -6.04
C LEU A 84 7.62 1.53 -7.05
N THR A 85 8.78 2.07 -6.69
CA THR A 85 9.60 2.96 -7.53
C THR A 85 10.88 2.29 -8.07
N GLY A 86 11.00 0.97 -7.87
CA GLY A 86 12.16 0.19 -8.29
C GLY A 86 12.05 -0.34 -9.72
N ASP A 87 13.19 -0.77 -10.26
CA ASP A 87 13.30 -1.30 -11.62
C ASP A 87 12.92 -2.79 -11.72
N ASP A 88 12.78 -3.50 -10.59
CA ASP A 88 12.41 -4.92 -10.53
C ASP A 88 10.88 -5.08 -10.67
N ASP A 89 10.45 -5.70 -11.77
CA ASP A 89 9.05 -5.92 -12.08
C ASP A 89 8.37 -6.91 -11.14
N ASP A 90 9.07 -7.96 -10.71
CA ASP A 90 8.50 -8.96 -9.81
C ASP A 90 8.40 -8.40 -8.39
N ALA A 91 9.39 -7.62 -7.95
CA ALA A 91 9.31 -6.91 -6.67
C ALA A 91 8.15 -5.89 -6.64
N ARG A 92 7.93 -5.16 -7.74
CA ARG A 92 6.81 -4.22 -7.86
C ARG A 92 5.45 -4.94 -7.84
N LYS A 93 5.31 -6.07 -8.53
CA LYS A 93 4.08 -6.89 -8.45
C LYS A 93 3.84 -7.41 -7.05
N ALA A 94 4.87 -7.90 -6.37
CA ALA A 94 4.79 -8.34 -4.99
C ALA A 94 4.38 -7.19 -4.06
N ALA A 95 4.91 -5.98 -4.27
CA ALA A 95 4.50 -4.79 -3.54
C ALA A 95 3.03 -4.44 -3.76
N LEU A 96 2.55 -4.43 -5.01
CA LEU A 96 1.13 -4.18 -5.30
C LEU A 96 0.21 -5.25 -4.69
N TYR A 97 0.64 -6.51 -4.70
CA TYR A 97 -0.10 -7.59 -4.03
C TYR A 97 -0.14 -7.38 -2.52
N HIS A 98 0.98 -7.02 -1.89
CA HIS A 98 1.05 -6.71 -0.45
C HIS A 98 0.05 -5.65 -0.02
N LEU A 99 -0.14 -4.60 -0.83
CA LEU A 99 -1.11 -3.53 -0.55
C LEU A 99 -2.54 -4.08 -0.38
N THR A 100 -2.97 -5.04 -1.19
CA THR A 100 -4.35 -5.57 -1.16
C THR A 100 -4.49 -6.91 -0.43
N SER A 101 -3.38 -7.58 -0.10
CA SER A 101 -3.40 -8.82 0.68
C SER A 101 -3.18 -8.58 2.17
N ALA A 102 -2.37 -7.59 2.54
CA ALA A 102 -1.95 -7.35 3.92
C ALA A 102 -2.43 -6.01 4.46
N ILE A 103 -2.27 -4.92 3.69
CA ILE A 103 -2.53 -3.56 4.19
C ILE A 103 -4.03 -3.26 4.27
N ILE A 104 -4.79 -3.55 3.22
CA ILE A 104 -6.26 -3.63 3.28
C ILE A 104 -6.63 -5.06 2.92
N HIS A 105 -7.03 -5.86 3.90
CA HIS A 105 -7.31 -7.27 3.68
C HIS A 105 -8.82 -7.51 3.66
N GLN A 106 -9.36 -7.89 2.50
CA GLN A 106 -10.80 -8.16 2.33
C GLN A 106 -11.69 -7.00 2.81
N GLY A 107 -11.28 -5.75 2.54
CA GLY A 107 -11.98 -4.55 2.99
C GLY A 107 -11.78 -4.17 4.46
N THR A 108 -10.95 -4.89 5.22
CA THR A 108 -10.56 -4.48 6.58
C THR A 108 -9.28 -3.62 6.52
N PRO A 109 -9.34 -2.33 6.90
CA PRO A 109 -8.16 -1.52 7.10
C PRO A 109 -7.48 -1.89 8.44
N TRP A 110 -6.18 -2.12 8.37
CA TRP A 110 -5.31 -2.39 9.52
C TRP A 110 -4.62 -1.11 10.00
N SER A 111 -3.96 -1.15 11.15
CA SER A 111 -3.33 0.07 11.71
C SER A 111 -2.23 0.65 10.80
N ALA A 112 -1.64 -0.17 9.92
CA ALA A 112 -0.73 0.28 8.87
C ALA A 112 -1.40 1.05 7.71
N THR A 113 -2.71 0.84 7.44
CA THR A 113 -3.38 1.36 6.23
C THR A 113 -3.28 2.88 6.08
N PRO A 114 -3.62 3.72 7.08
CA PRO A 114 -3.53 5.17 6.91
C PRO A 114 -2.10 5.64 6.59
N HIS A 115 -1.10 5.00 7.22
CA HIS A 115 0.29 5.31 6.96
C HIS A 115 0.67 4.97 5.52
N VAL A 116 0.30 3.78 5.04
CA VAL A 116 0.57 3.33 3.67
C VAL A 116 -0.15 4.20 2.64
N VAL A 117 -1.41 4.60 2.86
CA VAL A 117 -2.13 5.54 1.99
C VAL A 117 -1.34 6.84 1.83
N ARG A 118 -0.82 7.39 2.93
CA ARG A 118 -0.03 8.62 2.89
C ARG A 118 1.24 8.46 2.03
N GLU A 119 1.96 7.36 2.19
CA GLU A 119 3.16 7.07 1.39
C GLU A 119 2.81 6.85 -0.10
N VAL A 120 1.73 6.12 -0.38
CA VAL A 120 1.23 5.87 -1.74
C VAL A 120 0.85 7.18 -2.44
N VAL A 121 0.12 8.06 -1.75
CA VAL A 121 -0.21 9.41 -2.25
C VAL A 121 1.06 10.19 -2.60
N GLY A 122 2.12 10.05 -1.80
CA GLY A 122 3.40 10.71 -2.03
C GLY A 122 4.22 10.19 -3.21
N VAL A 123 3.91 8.99 -3.75
CA VAL A 123 4.64 8.41 -4.89
C VAL A 123 3.85 8.45 -6.21
N LEU A 124 2.56 8.85 -6.19
CA LEU A 124 1.74 8.94 -7.41
C LEU A 124 2.31 9.90 -8.46
N ASP A 125 3.03 10.94 -8.05
CA ASP A 125 3.67 11.90 -8.94
C ASP A 125 5.13 11.53 -9.32
N ASP A 126 5.67 10.43 -8.78
CA ASP A 126 7.01 9.96 -9.10
C ASP A 126 7.01 9.25 -10.46
N PRO A 127 7.77 9.73 -11.46
CA PRO A 127 7.85 9.08 -12.77
C PRO A 127 8.35 7.63 -12.71
N ARG A 128 9.09 7.25 -11.66
CA ARG A 128 9.55 5.87 -11.44
C ARG A 128 8.42 4.94 -11.03
N ALA A 129 7.36 5.47 -10.42
CA ALA A 129 6.16 4.72 -10.07
C ALA A 129 5.17 4.56 -11.24
N ALA A 130 5.47 5.09 -12.45
CA ALA A 130 4.51 5.11 -13.56
C ALA A 130 3.90 3.73 -13.89
N LEU A 131 4.68 2.65 -13.75
CA LEU A 131 4.20 1.28 -13.96
C LEU A 131 3.34 0.75 -12.81
N ALA A 132 3.46 1.32 -11.61
CA ALA A 132 2.67 0.97 -10.43
C ALA A 132 1.34 1.75 -10.35
N VAL A 133 1.25 2.95 -10.94
CA VAL A 133 0.09 3.87 -10.81
C VAL A 133 -1.27 3.18 -10.99
N PRO A 134 -1.52 2.34 -12.03
CA PRO A 134 -2.82 1.68 -12.15
C PRO A 134 -3.19 0.82 -10.94
N GLY A 135 -2.22 0.10 -10.37
CA GLY A 135 -2.41 -0.71 -9.16
C GLY A 135 -2.56 0.15 -7.90
N LEU A 136 -1.85 1.27 -7.82
CA LEU A 136 -1.99 2.23 -6.72
C LEU A 136 -3.37 2.88 -6.71
N LEU A 137 -3.92 3.23 -7.87
CA LEU A 137 -5.29 3.74 -7.99
C LEU A 137 -6.32 2.70 -7.54
N ALA A 138 -6.14 1.43 -7.91
CA ALA A 138 -7.01 0.34 -7.47
C ALA A 138 -6.97 0.15 -5.94
N PHE A 139 -5.77 0.15 -5.35
CA PHE A 139 -5.59 0.10 -3.90
C PHE A 139 -6.27 1.28 -3.19
N LEU A 140 -6.05 2.51 -3.66
CA LEU A 140 -6.65 3.70 -3.07
C LEU A 140 -8.18 3.68 -3.20
N ALA A 141 -8.73 3.14 -4.29
CA ALA A 141 -10.17 2.96 -4.42
C ALA A 141 -10.74 2.00 -3.38
N GLU A 142 -10.10 0.84 -3.15
CA GLU A 142 -10.52 -0.10 -2.10
C GLU A 142 -10.50 0.55 -0.71
N VAL A 143 -9.47 1.36 -0.43
CA VAL A 143 -9.33 2.05 0.85
C VAL A 143 -10.35 3.18 1.01
N VAL A 144 -10.64 3.96 -0.02
CA VAL A 144 -11.64 5.04 0.06
C VAL A 144 -13.06 4.46 0.14
N GLU A 145 -13.32 3.32 -0.51
CA GLU A 145 -14.63 2.67 -0.52
C GLU A 145 -15.14 2.37 0.89
N VAL A 146 -14.25 1.89 1.76
CA VAL A 146 -14.60 1.50 3.15
C VAL A 146 -14.86 2.70 4.07
N VAL A 147 -14.50 3.92 3.67
CA VAL A 147 -14.74 5.11 4.49
C VAL A 147 -16.25 5.32 4.68
N ALA A 148 -16.68 5.49 5.93
CA ALA A 148 -18.08 5.64 6.31
C ALA A 148 -18.26 6.88 7.20
N PRO A 149 -18.29 8.10 6.63
CA PRO A 149 -18.34 9.35 7.40
C PRO A 149 -19.60 9.47 8.27
N GLU A 150 -20.68 8.77 7.91
CA GLU A 150 -21.91 8.66 8.70
C GLU A 150 -21.68 7.98 10.07
N HIS A 151 -20.66 7.13 10.20
CA HIS A 151 -20.29 6.44 11.44
C HIS A 151 -19.18 7.15 12.21
N ARG A 152 -18.73 8.33 11.75
CA ARG A 152 -17.59 9.05 12.34
C ARG A 152 -17.72 9.28 13.85
N ALA A 153 -18.91 9.61 14.35
CA ALA A 153 -19.12 9.86 15.78
C ALA A 153 -18.92 8.60 16.64
N GLU A 154 -19.30 7.43 16.11
CA GLU A 154 -19.07 6.13 16.73
C GLU A 154 -17.58 5.81 16.72
N PHE A 155 -16.89 5.98 15.58
CA PHE A 155 -15.45 5.77 15.49
C PHE A 155 -14.65 6.67 16.42
N VAL A 156 -15.02 7.95 16.59
CA VAL A 156 -14.35 8.84 17.54
C VAL A 156 -14.45 8.32 18.98
N THR A 157 -15.60 7.75 19.34
CA THR A 157 -15.80 7.17 20.68
C THR A 157 -14.96 5.90 20.84
N MET A 158 -15.03 5.02 19.85
CA MET A 158 -14.34 3.73 19.85
C MET A 158 -12.81 3.87 19.79
N ALA A 159 -12.28 4.89 19.11
CA ALA A 159 -10.84 5.16 19.01
C ALA A 159 -10.18 5.57 20.35
N HIS A 160 -10.98 5.99 21.33
CA HIS A 160 -10.51 6.52 22.62
C HIS A 160 -11.31 5.92 23.80
N PRO A 161 -11.19 4.61 24.05
CA PRO A 161 -11.86 3.97 25.16
C PRO A 161 -11.46 4.62 26.50
N ALA A 162 -12.45 4.81 27.38
CA ALA A 162 -12.27 5.58 28.60
C ALA A 162 -11.30 4.89 29.57
N GLY A 163 -10.24 5.60 29.95
CA GLY A 163 -9.26 5.11 30.93
C GLY A 163 -8.16 4.22 30.33
N ARG A 164 -8.09 4.09 29.02
CA ARG A 164 -7.06 3.31 28.31
C ARG A 164 -6.08 4.21 27.57
N ASP A 165 -4.83 3.78 27.52
CA ASP A 165 -3.80 4.37 26.67
C ASP A 165 -3.46 3.35 25.59
N VAL A 166 -4.28 3.33 24.54
CA VAL A 166 -4.16 2.38 23.43
C VAL A 166 -2.76 2.39 22.82
N ASP A 167 -2.09 3.54 22.73
CA ASP A 167 -0.75 3.60 22.14
C ASP A 167 0.28 2.90 23.05
N ALA A 168 0.20 3.14 24.35
CA ALA A 168 1.07 2.49 25.33
C ALA A 168 0.79 0.99 25.44
N GLU A 169 -0.49 0.60 25.42
CA GLU A 169 -0.92 -0.80 25.51
C GLU A 169 -0.51 -1.60 24.28
N VAL A 170 -0.74 -1.07 23.07
CA VAL A 170 -0.26 -1.70 21.83
C VAL A 170 1.25 -1.79 21.82
N THR A 171 1.96 -0.73 22.24
CA THR A 171 3.43 -0.77 22.31
C THR A 171 3.91 -1.87 23.26
N ALA A 172 3.30 -1.98 24.45
CA ALA A 172 3.67 -3.00 25.42
C ALA A 172 3.46 -4.42 24.85
N LEU A 173 2.32 -4.67 24.20
CA LEU A 173 2.01 -5.96 23.58
C LEU A 173 2.94 -6.30 22.39
N LEU A 174 3.39 -5.30 21.64
CA LEU A 174 4.33 -5.51 20.52
C LEU A 174 5.80 -5.66 20.98
N ASP A 175 6.13 -5.22 22.18
CA ASP A 175 7.43 -5.40 22.81
C ASP A 175 7.55 -6.78 23.51
N GLU A 176 6.43 -7.48 23.72
CA GLU A 176 6.41 -8.85 24.20
C GLU A 176 6.89 -9.81 23.10
N GLU A 177 7.78 -10.73 23.44
CA GLU A 177 8.20 -11.80 22.53
C GLU A 177 6.97 -12.65 22.20
N PRO A 178 6.62 -12.83 20.92
CA PRO A 178 5.41 -13.54 20.55
C PRO A 178 5.49 -14.98 21.04
N GLU A 179 4.42 -15.46 21.69
CA GLU A 179 4.38 -16.83 22.23
C GLU A 179 4.34 -17.89 21.11
N ASP A 180 3.83 -17.51 19.92
CA ASP A 180 3.68 -18.32 18.71
C ASP A 180 4.19 -17.55 17.47
N ASP A 181 4.13 -18.16 16.27
CA ASP A 181 4.54 -17.53 15.00
C ASP A 181 3.63 -16.36 14.55
N ASP A 182 2.63 -15.95 15.34
CA ASP A 182 1.63 -14.91 15.03
C ASP A 182 1.94 -13.59 15.76
N GLU A 183 2.88 -12.83 15.20
CA GLU A 183 3.39 -11.59 15.80
C GLU A 183 2.30 -10.49 15.84
N GLY A 184 1.93 -10.05 17.05
CA GLY A 184 0.91 -9.01 17.24
C GLY A 184 -0.53 -9.55 17.41
N ALA A 185 -0.73 -10.87 17.43
CA ALA A 185 -2.03 -11.49 17.71
C ALA A 185 -2.61 -11.05 19.07
N ALA A 186 -1.76 -10.88 20.09
CA ALA A 186 -2.15 -10.46 21.43
C ALA A 186 -2.93 -9.13 21.45
N VAL A 187 -2.64 -8.22 20.51
CA VAL A 187 -3.37 -6.95 20.35
C VAL A 187 -4.83 -7.17 19.98
N TYR A 188 -5.13 -8.26 19.27
CA TYR A 188 -6.46 -8.60 18.78
C TYR A 188 -7.24 -9.55 19.69
N GLU A 189 -6.63 -10.04 20.77
CA GLU A 189 -7.33 -10.81 21.82
C GLU A 189 -8.23 -9.93 22.69
N ASP A 190 -7.84 -8.67 22.89
CA ASP A 190 -8.64 -7.65 23.54
C ASP A 190 -9.55 -6.96 22.51
N ALA A 191 -10.84 -7.29 22.55
CA ALA A 191 -11.82 -6.76 21.62
C ALA A 191 -11.91 -5.21 21.65
N GLU A 192 -11.81 -4.57 22.81
CA GLU A 192 -11.90 -3.11 22.91
C GLU A 192 -10.63 -2.43 22.36
N LEU A 193 -9.46 -3.07 22.49
CA LEU A 193 -8.22 -2.59 21.86
C LEU A 193 -8.25 -2.76 20.35
N ALA A 194 -8.72 -3.91 19.86
CA ALA A 194 -8.91 -4.21 18.46
C ALA A 194 -9.89 -3.21 17.80
N ASP A 195 -11.03 -2.97 18.45
CA ASP A 195 -12.03 -1.99 18.05
C ASP A 195 -11.44 -0.57 17.99
N ALA A 196 -10.65 -0.19 19.00
CA ALA A 196 -9.99 1.11 19.01
C ALA A 196 -8.98 1.28 17.86
N LEU A 197 -8.19 0.25 17.54
CA LEU A 197 -7.27 0.28 16.40
C LEU A 197 -7.99 0.34 15.06
N PHE A 198 -9.08 -0.42 14.91
CA PHE A 198 -9.93 -0.37 13.73
C PHE A 198 -10.50 1.05 13.55
N ALA A 199 -11.09 1.63 14.60
CA ALA A 199 -11.64 2.98 14.60
C ALA A 199 -10.60 4.04 14.19
N ARG A 200 -9.38 3.94 14.74
CA ARG A 200 -8.26 4.84 14.40
C ARG A 200 -7.83 4.71 12.96
N SER A 201 -7.85 3.49 12.42
CA SER A 201 -7.54 3.23 11.01
C SER A 201 -8.58 3.89 10.11
N MET A 202 -9.87 3.73 10.43
CA MET A 202 -10.97 4.38 9.71
C MET A 202 -10.86 5.91 9.73
N LEU A 203 -10.66 6.50 10.90
CA LEU A 203 -10.52 7.96 11.05
C LEU A 203 -9.28 8.49 10.32
N GLY A 204 -8.17 7.75 10.37
CA GLY A 204 -6.94 8.12 9.68
C GLY A 204 -7.09 8.10 8.15
N ILE A 205 -7.84 7.13 7.61
CA ILE A 205 -8.17 7.09 6.18
C ILE A 205 -9.11 8.25 5.81
N GLU A 206 -10.16 8.49 6.61
CA GLU A 206 -11.11 9.60 6.41
C GLU A 206 -10.38 10.94 6.29
N GLU A 207 -9.41 11.21 7.18
CA GLU A 207 -8.58 12.43 7.14
C GLU A 207 -7.73 12.54 5.85
N LEU A 208 -7.36 11.41 5.26
CA LEU A 208 -6.54 11.36 4.05
C LEU A 208 -7.36 11.48 2.76
N VAL A 209 -8.70 11.32 2.78
CA VAL A 209 -9.53 11.38 1.56
C VAL A 209 -9.32 12.67 0.75
N PRO A 210 -9.28 13.89 1.34
CA PRO A 210 -8.97 15.11 0.58
C PRO A 210 -7.59 15.11 -0.06
N HIS A 211 -6.60 14.44 0.55
CA HIS A 211 -5.25 14.32 0.04
C HIS A 211 -5.18 13.32 -1.14
N VAL A 212 -5.92 12.22 -1.03
CA VAL A 212 -6.11 11.27 -2.14
C VAL A 212 -6.73 12.00 -3.33
N LEU A 213 -7.84 12.72 -3.12
CA LEU A 213 -8.50 13.50 -4.16
C LEU A 213 -7.54 14.47 -4.86
N ALA A 214 -6.79 15.26 -4.08
CA ALA A 214 -5.84 16.23 -4.62
C ALA A 214 -4.71 15.58 -5.45
N ALA A 215 -4.29 14.36 -5.08
CA ALA A 215 -3.23 13.64 -5.79
C ALA A 215 -3.70 12.97 -7.07
N VAL A 216 -4.95 12.50 -7.13
CA VAL A 216 -5.50 11.80 -8.30
C VAL A 216 -6.12 12.75 -9.33
N GLU A 217 -6.55 13.94 -8.91
CA GLU A 217 -7.21 14.90 -9.81
C GLU A 217 -6.37 15.28 -11.04
N PRO A 218 -5.04 15.51 -10.95
CA PRO A 218 -4.19 15.73 -12.12
C PRO A 218 -4.14 14.53 -13.09
N LEU A 219 -4.28 13.30 -12.57
CA LEU A 219 -4.20 12.06 -13.34
C LEU A 219 -5.47 11.80 -14.18
N THR A 220 -6.58 12.49 -13.91
CA THR A 220 -7.84 12.36 -14.66
C THR A 220 -7.71 12.68 -16.16
N THR A 221 -6.67 13.45 -16.52
CA THR A 221 -6.36 13.81 -17.91
C THR A 221 -5.34 12.89 -18.57
N ASP A 222 -4.76 11.93 -17.82
CA ASP A 222 -3.81 10.97 -18.36
C ASP A 222 -4.53 9.94 -19.25
N PRO A 223 -4.06 9.67 -20.48
CA PRO A 223 -4.74 8.75 -21.38
C PRO A 223 -4.67 7.28 -20.93
N ALA A 224 -3.70 6.89 -20.11
CA ALA A 224 -3.53 5.52 -19.64
C ALA A 224 -4.37 5.20 -18.41
N VAL A 225 -4.52 6.17 -17.48
CA VAL A 225 -5.17 5.96 -16.17
C VAL A 225 -6.33 6.91 -15.87
N GLY A 226 -6.61 7.88 -16.75
CA GLY A 226 -7.59 8.93 -16.55
C GLY A 226 -8.99 8.46 -16.13
N PRO A 227 -9.57 7.41 -16.77
CA PRO A 227 -10.85 6.86 -16.34
C PRO A 227 -10.84 6.35 -14.90
N GLN A 228 -9.79 5.62 -14.48
CA GLN A 228 -9.64 5.09 -13.12
C GLN A 228 -9.44 6.21 -12.11
N ALA A 229 -8.63 7.21 -12.44
CA ALA A 229 -8.41 8.38 -11.60
C ALA A 229 -9.69 9.22 -11.44
N ALA A 230 -10.51 9.33 -12.49
CA ALA A 230 -11.78 10.04 -12.43
C ALA A 230 -12.81 9.33 -11.53
N GLU A 231 -12.93 8.00 -11.65
CA GLU A 231 -13.77 7.19 -10.78
C GLU A 231 -13.37 7.33 -9.32
N LEU A 232 -12.06 7.23 -9.01
CA LEU A 232 -11.55 7.44 -7.66
C LEU A 232 -11.79 8.87 -7.16
N ALA A 233 -11.61 9.89 -8.01
CA ALA A 233 -11.89 11.28 -7.63
C ALA A 233 -13.39 11.47 -7.28
N ASP A 234 -14.30 10.88 -8.05
CA ASP A 234 -15.73 10.92 -7.77
C ASP A 234 -16.08 10.17 -6.48
N LEU A 235 -15.42 9.03 -6.22
CA LEU A 235 -15.56 8.30 -4.97
C LEU A 235 -15.10 9.16 -3.78
N CYS A 236 -13.93 9.80 -3.86
CA CYS A 236 -13.45 10.69 -2.80
C CYS A 236 -14.44 11.83 -2.51
N ARG A 237 -15.03 12.44 -3.54
CA ARG A 237 -16.04 13.51 -3.37
C ARG A 237 -17.32 13.05 -2.68
N GLN A 238 -17.64 11.76 -2.72
CA GLN A 238 -18.78 11.19 -1.99
C GLN A 238 -18.49 10.98 -0.50
N LYS A 239 -17.22 10.96 -0.10
CA LYS A 239 -16.77 10.64 1.26
C LYS A 239 -16.34 11.87 2.08
N ILE A 240 -16.29 13.06 1.47
CA ILE A 240 -15.99 14.37 2.10
C ILE A 240 -17.29 15.14 2.31
#